data_AF-A0A7S0SFL5-F1
#
_entry.id   AF-A0A7S0SFL5-F1
#
_cell.length_a   1.000
_cell.length_b   1.000
_cell.length_c   1.000
_cell.angle_alpha   90.00
_cell.angle_beta   90.00
_cell.angle_gamma   90.00
#
_symmetry.space_group_name_H-M   'P 1'
#
loop_
_entity.id
_entity.type
_entity.pdbx_description
1 polymer ?
#
loop_
_entity_poly.entity_id
_entity_poly.type
_entity_poly.pdbx_seq_one_letter_code
_entity_poly.pdbx_strand_id
1 'polypeptide(L)'
;HTVYTVTVGQEYANVSSSGLVTVNTAGKSGPVNITVTFPTYTEAGALSAIMPAIVAVEAETLSLFTTPYPAYPGSSTSRLSAATLNQLACSGGYQWKSLVAKLRLTDGSEVDVTSAISALDTNNPGIVTVETGGVVKGVSAGTGIISATFGDSSTSLHLKAATTFTVSTAAVAVSSITIIKDQTAFSGPEGGPYDTVK
;
A
#
# COMPACT_ATOMS: atom_id res chain seq x y z
N HIS A 1 -0.62 -11.84 35.60
CA HIS A 1 -0.50 -11.08 34.34
C HIS A 1 -0.27 -9.61 34.67
N THR A 2 0.71 -8.97 34.03
CA THR A 2 0.93 -7.53 34.15
C THR A 2 -0.28 -6.79 33.58
N VAL A 3 -0.77 -5.78 34.31
CA VAL A 3 -1.92 -4.97 33.89
C VAL A 3 -1.43 -3.55 33.64
N TYR A 4 -1.78 -2.99 32.49
CA TYR A 4 -1.50 -1.61 32.11
C TYR A 4 -2.80 -0.81 32.13
N THR A 5 -2.82 0.33 32.81
CA THR A 5 -3.98 1.23 32.84
C THR A 5 -3.56 2.68 32.61
N VAL A 6 -4.27 3.37 31.72
CA VAL A 6 -4.12 4.83 31.59
C VAL A 6 -4.80 5.48 32.79
N THR A 7 -4.10 6.34 33.53
CA THR A 7 -4.61 7.02 34.72
C THR A 7 -4.82 8.51 34.49
N VAL A 8 -4.10 9.10 33.52
CA VAL A 8 -4.27 10.48 33.03
C VAL A 8 -4.24 10.44 31.51
N GLY A 9 -5.12 11.19 30.84
CA GLY A 9 -5.21 11.24 29.37
C GLY A 9 -6.09 10.16 28.74
N GLN A 10 -6.98 9.53 29.52
CA GLN A 10 -7.89 8.47 29.05
C GLN A 10 -8.86 8.94 27.94
N GLU A 11 -9.09 10.25 27.86
CA GLU A 11 -9.96 10.88 26.88
C GLU A 11 -9.34 11.01 25.48
N TYR A 12 -8.02 10.78 25.35
CA TYR A 12 -7.33 10.81 24.05
C TYR A 12 -6.31 9.68 23.86
N ALA A 13 -5.99 8.89 24.89
CA ALA A 13 -5.02 7.79 24.82
C ALA A 13 -5.57 6.48 25.38
N ASN A 14 -5.17 5.37 24.76
CA ASN A 14 -5.43 4.01 25.23
C ASN A 14 -4.11 3.25 25.41
N VAL A 15 -4.11 2.21 26.25
CA VAL A 15 -2.97 1.30 26.43
C VAL A 15 -3.40 -0.14 26.19
N SER A 16 -2.63 -0.88 25.40
CA SER A 16 -2.89 -2.30 25.12
C SER A 16 -2.49 -3.19 26.30
N SER A 17 -2.89 -4.46 26.26
CA SER A 17 -2.42 -5.49 27.20
C SER A 17 -0.92 -5.77 27.11
N SER A 18 -0.25 -5.34 26.04
CA SER A 18 1.21 -5.40 25.86
C SER A 18 1.93 -4.10 26.26
N GLY A 19 1.21 -3.08 26.71
CA GLY A 19 1.78 -1.78 27.12
C GLY A 19 1.98 -0.78 25.97
N LEU A 20 1.46 -1.06 24.77
CA LEU A 20 1.49 -0.12 23.66
C LEU A 20 0.49 1.00 23.89
N VAL A 21 0.94 2.25 23.84
CA VAL A 21 0.11 3.44 24.03
C VAL A 21 -0.28 3.99 22.66
N THR A 22 -1.57 4.20 22.44
CA THR A 22 -2.08 4.80 21.21
C THR A 22 -2.86 6.06 21.54
N VAL A 23 -2.57 7.15 20.82
CA VAL A 23 -3.38 8.38 20.87
C VAL A 23 -4.46 8.28 19.81
N ASN A 24 -5.71 8.18 20.24
CA ASN A 24 -6.85 7.85 19.37
C ASN A 24 -7.66 9.09 18.95
N THR A 25 -7.24 10.28 19.36
CA THR A 25 -7.97 11.52 19.08
C THR A 25 -7.05 12.58 18.52
N ALA A 26 -7.32 13.00 17.27
CA ALA A 26 -6.58 14.06 16.60
C ALA A 26 -6.76 15.42 17.31
N GLY A 27 -5.70 16.23 17.36
CA GLY A 27 -5.74 17.59 17.88
C GLY A 27 -5.79 17.72 19.41
N LYS A 28 -5.63 16.62 20.15
CA LYS A 28 -5.52 16.64 21.62
C LYS A 28 -4.06 16.47 22.04
N SER A 29 -3.65 17.23 23.06
CA SER A 29 -2.33 17.13 23.69
C SER A 29 -2.46 17.26 25.21
N GLY A 30 -1.57 16.59 25.92
CA GLY A 30 -1.55 16.57 27.38
C GLY A 30 -0.72 15.42 27.94
N PRO A 31 -0.48 15.39 29.25
CA PRO A 31 0.27 14.32 29.89
C PRO A 31 -0.52 13.01 29.90
N VAL A 32 0.14 11.90 29.58
CA VAL A 32 -0.42 10.55 29.73
C VAL A 32 0.31 9.84 30.86
N ASN A 33 -0.43 9.42 31.89
CA ASN A 33 0.12 8.61 32.98
C ASN A 33 -0.34 7.17 32.83
N ILE A 34 0.59 6.22 32.95
CA ILE A 34 0.31 4.79 32.85
C ILE A 34 0.70 4.12 34.17
N THR A 35 -0.26 3.42 34.76
CA THR A 35 -0.03 2.58 35.93
C THR A 35 0.20 1.15 35.46
N VAL A 36 1.29 0.54 35.92
CA VAL A 36 1.62 -0.86 35.65
C VAL A 36 1.49 -1.65 36.95
N THR A 37 0.57 -2.60 36.98
CA THR A 37 0.31 -3.44 38.15
C THR A 37 0.84 -4.84 37.91
N PHE A 38 1.66 -5.33 38.84
CA PHE A 38 2.16 -6.71 38.87
C PHE A 38 1.48 -7.47 40.03
N PRO A 39 0.37 -8.18 39.80
CA PRO A 39 -0.48 -8.72 40.88
C PRO A 39 0.19 -9.76 41.78
N THR A 40 1.27 -10.39 41.28
CA THR A 40 2.00 -11.47 41.98
C THR A 40 3.34 -11.01 42.53
N TYR A 41 3.61 -9.70 42.56
CA TYR A 41 4.87 -9.16 43.06
C TYR A 41 4.72 -8.78 44.54
N THR A 42 5.43 -9.49 45.41
CA THR A 42 5.57 -9.18 46.84
C THR A 42 6.98 -8.60 47.03
N GLU A 43 7.10 -7.34 47.44
CA GLU A 43 8.36 -6.57 47.40
C GLU A 43 9.51 -7.23 48.19
N ALA A 44 10.71 -7.15 47.61
CA ALA A 44 11.98 -7.19 48.34
C ALA A 44 12.80 -5.93 47.95
N GLY A 45 12.41 -4.78 48.50
CA GLY A 45 13.15 -3.51 48.36
C GLY A 45 12.44 -2.44 47.53
N ALA A 46 12.88 -1.19 47.71
CA ALA A 46 12.34 -0.02 47.03
C ALA A 46 12.39 -0.20 45.51
N LEU A 47 11.22 -0.11 44.86
CA LEU A 47 11.13 0.00 43.41
C LEU A 47 11.91 1.24 42.98
N SER A 48 13.10 1.04 42.42
CA SER A 48 13.79 2.11 41.70
C SER A 48 12.95 2.40 40.47
N ALA A 49 12.21 3.51 40.50
CA ALA A 49 11.39 3.95 39.39
C ALA A 49 12.30 4.23 38.19
N ILE A 50 12.53 3.20 37.37
CA ILE A 50 13.05 3.40 36.02
C ILE A 50 11.90 4.09 35.29
N MET A 51 11.96 5.41 35.13
CA MET A 51 11.12 6.10 34.17
C MET A 51 11.56 5.58 32.80
N PRO A 52 10.79 4.70 32.12
CA PRO A 52 11.17 4.31 30.78
C PRO A 52 11.15 5.57 29.91
N ALA A 53 12.20 5.76 29.11
CA ALA A 53 12.18 6.82 28.11
C ALA A 53 11.02 6.51 27.14
N ILE A 54 9.99 7.35 27.15
CA ILE A 54 8.95 7.29 26.13
C ILE A 54 9.57 7.89 24.87
N VAL A 55 9.90 7.03 23.90
CA VAL A 55 10.33 7.47 22.58
C VAL A 55 9.08 7.67 21.75
N ALA A 56 8.74 8.92 21.47
CA ALA A 56 7.71 9.24 20.51
C ALA A 56 8.18 8.80 19.12
N VAL A 57 7.41 7.92 18.48
CA VAL A 57 7.64 7.52 17.10
C VAL A 57 6.84 8.48 16.21
N GLU A 58 7.56 9.23 15.37
CA GLU A 58 7.00 10.30 14.55
C GLU A 58 6.97 9.91 13.08
N ALA A 59 6.21 10.65 12.28
CA ALA A 59 6.22 10.55 10.83
C ALA A 59 7.58 11.00 10.27
N GLU A 60 8.32 10.10 9.62
CA GLU A 60 9.60 10.41 8.99
C GLU A 60 9.43 10.73 7.50
N THR A 61 8.73 9.88 6.75
CA THR A 61 8.60 10.06 5.29
C THR A 61 7.28 9.52 4.77
N LEU A 62 6.54 10.35 4.04
CA LEU A 62 5.35 9.95 3.29
C LEU A 62 5.75 9.60 1.84
N SER A 63 5.35 8.40 1.39
CA SER A 63 5.61 7.90 0.04
C SER A 63 4.30 7.52 -0.66
N LEU A 64 4.17 7.90 -1.93
CA LEU A 64 3.06 7.50 -2.80
C LEU A 64 3.53 6.53 -3.88
N PHE A 65 2.70 5.54 -4.18
CA PHE A 65 2.91 4.63 -5.30
C PHE A 65 1.57 4.14 -5.85
N THR A 66 1.63 3.46 -6.99
CA THR A 66 0.46 2.83 -7.59
C THR A 66 0.58 1.32 -7.67
N THR A 67 -0.56 0.64 -7.57
CA THR A 67 -0.70 -0.80 -7.81
C THR A 67 -1.73 -1.03 -8.93
N PRO A 68 -1.69 -2.20 -9.60
CA PRO A 68 -2.67 -2.53 -10.63
C PRO A 68 -4.12 -2.49 -10.11
N TYR A 69 -5.04 -1.96 -10.92
CA TYR A 69 -6.47 -2.00 -10.66
C TYR A 69 -7.24 -2.72 -11.79
N PRO A 70 -8.22 -3.59 -11.46
CA PRO A 70 -8.56 -4.04 -10.11
C PRO A 70 -7.47 -4.94 -9.51
N ALA A 71 -7.41 -4.99 -8.17
CA ALA A 71 -6.46 -5.85 -7.48
C ALA A 71 -6.93 -7.30 -7.55
N TYR A 72 -6.12 -8.17 -8.15
CA TYR A 72 -6.34 -9.62 -8.16
C TYR A 72 -5.36 -10.29 -7.18
N PRO A 73 -5.72 -11.45 -6.60
CA PRO A 73 -4.77 -12.21 -5.78
C PRO A 73 -3.45 -12.43 -6.54
N GLY A 74 -2.33 -11.93 -5.99
CA GLY A 74 -1.01 -11.94 -6.61
C GLY A 74 -0.57 -10.65 -7.31
N SER A 75 -1.45 -9.64 -7.47
CA SER A 75 -1.12 -8.35 -8.10
C SER A 75 -0.64 -7.26 -7.12
N SER A 76 -0.73 -7.50 -5.81
CA SER A 76 -0.49 -6.50 -4.74
C SER A 76 0.98 -6.25 -4.40
N THR A 77 1.91 -7.04 -4.94
CA THR A 77 3.33 -7.01 -4.54
C THR A 77 4.21 -6.16 -5.44
N SER A 78 3.72 -5.72 -6.60
CA SER A 78 4.49 -4.84 -7.47
C SER A 78 4.24 -3.39 -7.07
N ARG A 79 5.08 -2.84 -6.18
CA ARG A 79 5.21 -1.38 -6.01
C ARG A 79 5.67 -0.81 -7.36
N LEU A 80 4.73 -0.58 -8.27
CA LEU A 80 5.04 0.04 -9.54
C LEU A 80 5.07 1.55 -9.28
N SER A 81 6.28 2.03 -8.97
CA SER A 81 6.63 3.44 -9.15
C SER A 81 6.52 3.87 -10.64
N ALA A 82 6.23 2.93 -11.55
CA ALA A 82 5.91 3.19 -12.94
C ALA A 82 4.52 3.81 -13.11
N ALA A 83 4.54 5.13 -12.95
CA ALA A 83 3.64 6.22 -13.34
C ALA A 83 2.75 6.05 -14.58
N THR A 84 2.88 5.00 -15.39
CA THR A 84 2.22 4.98 -16.71
C THR A 84 0.83 4.37 -16.68
N LEU A 85 -0.15 5.10 -17.22
CA LEU A 85 -1.50 4.63 -17.54
C LEU A 85 -1.59 4.50 -19.06
N ASN A 86 -1.63 3.27 -19.57
CA ASN A 86 -1.67 3.07 -21.03
C ASN A 86 -3.10 3.17 -21.55
N GLN A 87 -3.25 3.65 -22.78
CA GLN A 87 -4.53 3.64 -23.48
C GLN A 87 -4.97 2.20 -23.80
N LEU A 88 -6.25 1.92 -23.57
CA LEU A 88 -6.91 0.67 -23.91
C LEU A 88 -7.25 0.70 -25.41
N ALA A 89 -6.66 -0.23 -26.16
CA ALA A 89 -6.64 -0.22 -27.63
C ALA A 89 -8.02 -0.07 -28.30
N CYS A 90 -9.10 -0.52 -27.66
CA CYS A 90 -10.43 -0.59 -28.29
C CYS A 90 -11.45 0.42 -27.75
N SER A 91 -11.16 1.12 -26.64
CA SER A 91 -12.13 2.03 -26.00
C SER A 91 -11.69 3.50 -26.02
N GLY A 92 -10.44 3.78 -26.37
CA GLY A 92 -9.86 5.12 -26.27
C GLY A 92 -9.62 5.58 -24.82
N GLY A 93 -10.16 4.87 -23.82
CA GLY A 93 -9.94 5.12 -22.40
C GLY A 93 -8.57 4.65 -21.93
N TYR A 94 -8.16 5.04 -20.73
CA TYR A 94 -6.87 4.66 -20.15
C TYR A 94 -7.05 3.61 -19.04
N GLN A 95 -5.97 2.88 -18.77
CA GLN A 95 -5.85 2.00 -17.61
C GLN A 95 -6.09 2.77 -16.30
N TRP A 96 -6.54 2.03 -15.29
CA TRP A 96 -6.73 2.53 -13.93
C TRP A 96 -5.71 1.89 -13.00
N LYS A 97 -5.42 2.56 -11.89
CA LYS A 97 -4.53 2.06 -10.85
C LYS A 97 -5.06 2.41 -9.46
N SER A 98 -4.70 1.61 -8.47
CA SER A 98 -4.93 1.96 -7.07
C SER A 98 -3.76 2.78 -6.56
N LEU A 99 -4.05 3.91 -5.94
CA LEU A 99 -3.11 4.72 -5.19
C LEU A 99 -2.89 4.08 -3.82
N VAL A 100 -1.64 4.05 -3.37
CA VAL A 100 -1.28 3.59 -2.04
C VAL A 100 -0.33 4.61 -1.44
N ALA A 101 -0.60 5.00 -0.19
CA ALA A 101 0.27 5.84 0.61
C ALA A 101 0.87 5.06 1.77
N LYS A 102 2.19 5.11 1.88
CA LYS A 102 2.90 4.56 3.03
C LYS A 102 3.63 5.63 3.79
N LEU A 103 3.51 5.57 5.11
CA LEU A 103 4.24 6.39 6.03
C LEU A 103 5.36 5.54 6.66
N ARG A 104 6.60 5.99 6.49
CA ARG A 104 7.72 5.49 7.26
C ARG A 104 7.84 6.30 8.54
N LEU A 105 7.99 5.61 9.65
CA LEU A 105 8.12 6.19 10.98
C LEU A 105 9.59 6.26 11.42
N THR A 106 9.90 7.09 12.41
CA THR A 106 11.28 7.31 12.91
C THR A 106 11.93 6.05 13.51
N ASP A 107 11.14 5.06 13.91
CA ASP A 107 11.61 3.73 14.35
C ASP A 107 11.93 2.78 13.18
N GLY A 108 11.73 3.25 11.94
CA GLY A 108 11.95 2.51 10.70
C GLY A 108 10.77 1.65 10.25
N SER A 109 9.68 1.59 11.02
CA SER A 109 8.48 0.85 10.62
C SER A 109 7.72 1.55 9.49
N GLU A 110 6.95 0.79 8.71
CA GLU A 110 6.07 1.31 7.65
C GLU A 110 4.60 1.04 7.99
N VAL A 111 3.75 2.05 7.82
CA VAL A 111 2.29 1.97 8.00
C VAL A 111 1.59 2.36 6.70
N ASP A 112 0.53 1.63 6.34
CA ASP A 112 -0.37 2.03 5.26
C ASP A 112 -1.33 3.12 5.77
N VAL A 113 -1.28 4.29 5.15
CA VAL A 113 -2.08 5.46 5.51
C VAL A 113 -3.01 5.88 4.37
N THR A 114 -3.25 5.00 3.39
CA THR A 114 -4.02 5.31 2.17
C THR A 114 -5.41 5.85 2.48
N SER A 115 -6.12 5.27 3.45
CA SER A 115 -7.45 5.71 3.88
C SER A 115 -7.43 6.93 4.82
N ALA A 116 -6.26 7.32 5.31
CA ALA A 116 -6.07 8.39 6.29
C ALA A 116 -5.41 9.64 5.69
N ILE A 117 -5.19 9.68 4.37
CA ILE A 117 -4.73 10.87 3.65
C ILE A 117 -5.73 12.01 3.90
N SER A 118 -5.25 13.16 4.38
CA SER A 118 -6.09 14.31 4.73
C SER A 118 -6.46 15.16 3.52
N ALA A 119 -5.59 15.22 2.51
CA ALA A 119 -5.85 15.92 1.25
C ALA A 119 -5.21 15.18 0.08
N LEU A 120 -5.96 15.07 -1.02
CA LEU A 120 -5.52 14.44 -2.25
C LEU A 120 -5.97 15.29 -3.44
N ASP A 121 -5.02 15.70 -4.28
CA ASP A 121 -5.27 16.62 -5.39
C ASP A 121 -4.50 16.21 -6.66
N THR A 122 -4.98 16.68 -7.82
CA THR A 122 -4.31 16.51 -9.12
C THR A 122 -4.08 17.87 -9.76
N ASN A 123 -2.84 18.15 -10.17
CA ASN A 123 -2.53 19.44 -10.80
C ASN A 123 -3.16 19.60 -12.19
N ASN A 124 -3.56 18.49 -12.83
CA ASN A 124 -4.06 18.43 -14.19
C ASN A 124 -5.19 17.39 -14.30
N PRO A 125 -6.41 17.70 -13.81
CA PRO A 125 -7.55 16.79 -13.87
C PRO A 125 -7.96 16.40 -15.30
N GLY A 126 -7.61 17.19 -16.31
CA GLY A 126 -7.82 16.84 -17.72
C GLY A 126 -6.92 15.71 -18.24
N ILE A 127 -5.85 15.35 -17.52
CA ILE A 127 -4.89 14.30 -17.89
C ILE A 127 -5.07 13.08 -16.98
N VAL A 128 -5.12 13.30 -15.67
CA VAL A 128 -5.30 12.24 -14.65
C VAL A 128 -6.24 12.72 -13.56
N THR A 129 -7.18 11.87 -13.19
CA THR A 129 -8.07 12.06 -12.04
C THR A 129 -7.84 11.02 -10.97
N VAL A 130 -8.23 11.34 -9.75
CA VAL A 130 -8.26 10.41 -8.63
C VAL A 130 -9.64 10.42 -8.01
N GLU A 131 -10.23 9.23 -7.89
CA GLU A 131 -11.57 9.04 -7.36
C GLU A 131 -11.55 8.74 -5.87
N THR A 132 -12.70 8.96 -5.21
CA THR A 132 -12.96 8.57 -3.83
C THR A 132 -12.65 7.09 -3.64
N GLY A 133 -11.72 6.77 -2.73
CA GLY A 133 -11.20 5.41 -2.54
C GLY A 133 -9.83 5.16 -3.16
N GLY A 134 -9.18 6.20 -3.72
CA GLY A 134 -7.79 6.13 -4.18
C GLY A 134 -7.63 5.45 -5.53
N VAL A 135 -8.63 5.48 -6.40
CA VAL A 135 -8.50 4.94 -7.77
C VAL A 135 -8.06 6.05 -8.71
N VAL A 136 -6.91 5.88 -9.35
CA VAL A 136 -6.32 6.79 -10.31
C VAL A 136 -6.73 6.40 -11.72
N LYS A 137 -7.22 7.35 -12.51
CA LYS A 137 -7.66 7.16 -13.90
C LYS A 137 -6.98 8.13 -14.84
N GLY A 138 -6.60 7.64 -16.02
CA GLY A 138 -6.13 8.49 -17.12
C GLY A 138 -7.33 9.02 -17.91
N VAL A 139 -7.27 10.28 -18.31
CA VAL A 139 -8.31 10.98 -19.06
C VAL A 139 -7.83 11.32 -20.47
N SER A 140 -6.62 11.88 -20.59
CA SER A 140 -6.01 12.24 -21.86
C SER A 140 -4.50 12.05 -21.82
N ALA A 141 -3.86 12.03 -22.99
CA ALA A 141 -2.42 11.81 -23.10
C ALA A 141 -1.65 12.96 -22.46
N GLY A 142 -0.64 12.65 -21.64
CA GLY A 142 0.17 13.66 -20.99
C GLY A 142 0.73 13.22 -19.65
N THR A 143 1.25 14.17 -18.89
CA THR A 143 1.73 13.93 -17.52
C THR A 143 0.90 14.74 -16.53
N GLY A 144 0.31 14.05 -15.55
CA GLY A 144 -0.35 14.63 -14.39
C GLY A 144 0.46 14.38 -13.12
N ILE A 145 0.23 15.18 -12.09
CA ILE A 145 0.88 15.07 -10.78
C ILE A 145 -0.24 14.94 -9.74
N ILE A 146 -0.21 13.84 -8.98
CA ILE A 146 -1.06 13.67 -7.82
C ILE A 146 -0.28 14.07 -6.58
N SER A 147 -0.84 14.95 -5.75
CA SER A 147 -0.26 15.35 -4.48
C SER A 147 -1.11 14.81 -3.33
N ALA A 148 -0.46 14.24 -2.32
CA ALA A 148 -1.12 13.77 -1.11
C ALA A 148 -0.51 14.40 0.13
N THR A 149 -1.36 14.67 1.11
CA THR A 149 -0.96 15.21 2.42
C THR A 149 -1.45 14.28 3.53
N PHE A 150 -0.60 14.04 4.52
CA PHE A 150 -0.90 13.32 5.76
C PHE A 150 -0.31 14.09 6.93
N GLY A 151 -1.16 14.67 7.80
CA GLY A 151 -0.70 15.61 8.82
C GLY A 151 0.04 16.79 8.18
N ASP A 152 1.26 17.04 8.63
CA ASP A 152 2.15 18.07 8.08
C ASP A 152 3.07 17.56 6.94
N SER A 153 3.00 16.27 6.61
CA SER A 153 3.79 15.68 5.53
C SER A 153 3.05 15.75 4.19
N SER A 154 3.72 16.25 3.16
CA SER A 154 3.20 16.26 1.78
C SER A 154 4.15 15.53 0.82
N THR A 155 3.60 14.82 -0.17
CA THR A 155 4.38 14.20 -1.23
C THR A 155 3.62 14.18 -2.55
N SER A 156 4.32 13.97 -3.66
CA SER A 156 3.74 14.00 -5.01
C SER A 156 4.18 12.80 -5.85
N LEU A 157 3.26 12.31 -6.67
CA LEU A 157 3.48 11.22 -7.62
C LEU A 157 3.19 11.70 -9.04
N HIS A 158 4.19 11.60 -9.91
CA HIS A 158 4.02 11.86 -11.33
C HIS A 158 3.38 10.66 -12.02
N LEU A 159 2.41 10.91 -12.89
CA LEU A 159 1.68 9.90 -13.66
C LEU A 159 1.66 10.31 -15.12
N LYS A 160 2.02 9.39 -16.01
CA LYS A 160 2.02 9.56 -17.46
C LYS A 160 0.88 8.76 -18.08
N ALA A 161 -0.11 9.44 -18.64
CA ALA A 161 -1.08 8.81 -19.53
C ALA A 161 -0.48 8.70 -20.93
N ALA A 162 -0.26 7.47 -21.40
CA ALA A 162 0.43 7.20 -22.67
C ALA A 162 -0.52 6.53 -23.67
N THR A 163 -0.50 7.02 -24.91
CA THR A 163 -1.27 6.47 -26.03
C THR A 163 -0.59 5.26 -26.68
N THR A 164 0.71 5.09 -26.47
CA THR A 164 1.50 4.00 -27.03
C THR A 164 1.98 3.07 -25.92
N PHE A 165 1.62 1.79 -26.01
CA PHE A 165 2.20 0.74 -25.17
C PHE A 165 3.43 0.17 -25.88
N THR A 166 4.60 0.29 -25.26
CA THR A 166 5.81 -0.39 -25.74
C THR A 166 5.83 -1.81 -25.19
N VAL A 167 5.59 -2.80 -26.06
CA VAL A 167 5.83 -4.21 -25.73
C VAL A 167 7.34 -4.41 -25.68
N SER A 168 7.88 -4.70 -24.50
CA SER A 168 9.26 -5.17 -24.39
C SER A 168 9.30 -6.62 -24.87
N THR A 169 9.81 -6.84 -26.08
CA THR A 169 10.07 -8.18 -26.60
C THR A 169 11.40 -8.67 -26.05
N ALA A 170 11.41 -9.06 -24.77
CA ALA A 170 12.53 -9.83 -24.24
C ALA A 170 12.53 -11.19 -24.97
N ALA A 171 13.59 -11.47 -25.73
CA ALA A 171 13.76 -12.79 -26.32
C ALA A 171 13.82 -13.82 -25.19
N VAL A 172 12.87 -14.75 -25.15
CA VAL A 172 12.91 -15.88 -24.21
C VAL A 172 13.95 -16.86 -24.75
N ALA A 173 15.13 -16.88 -24.14
CA ALA A 173 16.14 -17.88 -24.45
C ALA A 173 15.69 -19.24 -23.92
N VAL A 174 15.26 -20.13 -24.82
CA VAL A 174 15.00 -21.54 -24.50
C VAL A 174 16.31 -22.33 -24.62
N SER A 175 16.92 -22.67 -23.49
CA SER A 175 18.17 -23.45 -23.46
C SER A 175 17.98 -24.91 -23.87
N SER A 176 16.77 -25.45 -23.70
CA SER A 176 16.40 -26.79 -24.15
C SER A 176 14.88 -26.93 -24.20
N ILE A 177 14.36 -27.52 -25.27
CA ILE A 177 12.97 -27.98 -25.37
C ILE A 177 13.01 -29.51 -25.38
N THR A 178 12.36 -30.13 -24.40
CA THR A 178 12.17 -31.59 -24.37
C THR A 178 10.76 -31.90 -24.85
N ILE A 179 10.64 -32.41 -26.08
CA ILE A 179 9.39 -32.96 -26.59
C ILE A 179 9.35 -34.43 -26.20
N ILE A 180 8.43 -34.81 -25.32
CA ILE A 180 8.14 -36.22 -25.07
C ILE A 180 7.42 -36.73 -26.32
N LYS A 181 8.01 -37.69 -27.03
CA LYS A 181 7.30 -38.43 -28.10
C LYS A 181 6.00 -38.96 -27.49
N ASP A 182 4.89 -38.74 -28.19
CA ASP A 182 3.50 -39.17 -27.88
C ASP A 182 2.55 -38.11 -27.27
N GLN A 183 2.95 -36.83 -27.17
CA GLN A 183 2.02 -35.71 -26.93
C GLN A 183 1.48 -35.13 -28.25
N THR A 184 0.97 -35.98 -29.15
CA THR A 184 0.21 -35.54 -30.35
C THR A 184 -1.30 -35.46 -30.11
N ALA A 185 -1.78 -35.80 -28.92
CA ALA A 185 -3.19 -35.74 -28.58
C ALA A 185 -3.52 -34.48 -27.77
N PHE A 186 -3.84 -33.39 -28.48
CA PHE A 186 -4.72 -32.37 -27.91
C PHE A 186 -6.14 -32.95 -27.95
N SER A 187 -6.56 -33.64 -26.89
CA SER A 187 -7.94 -34.10 -26.76
C SER A 187 -8.84 -32.91 -26.40
N GLY A 188 -9.16 -32.08 -27.40
CA GLY A 188 -10.36 -31.24 -27.31
C GLY A 188 -11.61 -32.12 -27.44
N PRO A 189 -12.74 -31.75 -26.81
CA PRO A 189 -13.95 -32.53 -26.90
C PRO A 189 -14.63 -32.22 -28.23
N GLU A 190 -14.18 -32.81 -29.33
CA GLU A 190 -15.00 -32.91 -30.54
C GLU A 190 -14.46 -34.01 -31.46
N GLY A 191 -15.18 -35.13 -31.48
CA GLY A 191 -14.93 -36.22 -32.40
C GLY A 191 -15.39 -35.85 -33.81
N GLY A 192 -14.46 -35.93 -34.77
CA GLY A 192 -14.77 -35.89 -36.19
C GLY A 192 -13.51 -36.26 -36.99
N PRO A 193 -13.57 -37.23 -37.92
CA PRO A 193 -12.40 -37.65 -38.67
C PRO A 193 -12.12 -36.62 -39.77
N TYR A 194 -11.00 -35.92 -39.70
CA TYR A 194 -10.49 -35.18 -40.84
C TYR A 194 -9.51 -36.05 -41.62
N ASP A 195 -9.93 -36.30 -42.84
CA ASP A 195 -9.31 -37.08 -43.91
C ASP A 195 -7.90 -36.58 -44.25
N THR A 196 -6.94 -37.51 -44.34
CA THR A 196 -5.58 -37.25 -44.82
C THR A 196 -5.59 -37.03 -46.33
N VAL A 197 -5.27 -35.81 -46.78
CA VAL A 197 -4.87 -35.56 -48.16
C VAL A 197 -3.34 -35.47 -48.23
N LYS A 198 -2.81 -36.18 -49.23
CA LYS A 198 -1.41 -36.47 -49.58
C LYS A 198 -0.40 -35.33 -49.43
#